data_AF-A0A921UL33-F1
#
_entry.id   AF-A0A921UL33-F1
#
_cell.length_a   1.000
_cell.length_b   1.000
_cell.length_c   1.000
_cell.angle_alpha   90.00
_cell.angle_beta   90.00
_cell.angle_gamma   90.00
#
_symmetry.space_group_name_H-M   'P 1'
#
loop_
_entity.id
_entity.type
_entity.pdbx_description
1 polymer ?
#
loop_
_entity_poly.entity_id
_entity_poly.type
_entity_poly.pdbx_seq_one_letter_code
_entity_poly.pdbx_strand_id
1 'polypeptide(L)'
;MALLGVTVTSTLPLLCRFAAVRHLSLVAAAGMAGVTATGVAGVPSTFSSVTSQIGGFLSKKPYAPPSWATHLSPMPSHTFSLGQFPTPIHKWNLPNLPEGTEVWIKRDDLSGMQLSGNKVRKLEFLLADAVAQGADCVITVGGIQSNHCRATAVAAKYLNLDCYLILRTSKLLVDKDPGLVGNLLVERLVGAHIDLVSKEEYGKIGSVALADLLKKRLLEEGRKPYVIPVGGSNSLGTWGYIEAIREIEQQIQQSADVQFDDIVVACGSGGTIAGLALGSRLSSLNTKVHAFSVCDDPEYFYDYAQGLIDGLDSGLDSHDIVSIKNAKGLGYAMNTAEELKFVKDIAAATGIVLDPVYSGKAVYGLLKDMAANPTKWKGRRVLFIHTGGLLGLYDKADQLSSLAGSWRRMDLEDSIPRKDGTGKMF
;
A
#
# COMPACT_ATOMS: atom_id res chain seq x y z
N MET A 1 -26.77 51.76 -53.29
CA MET A 1 -27.93 51.85 -52.37
C MET A 1 -28.01 50.51 -51.65
N ALA A 2 -27.78 50.49 -50.33
CA ALA A 2 -27.81 49.33 -49.40
C ALA A 2 -26.74 48.24 -49.66
N LEU A 3 -26.03 47.62 -48.70
CA LEU A 3 -26.13 47.52 -47.24
C LEU A 3 -24.71 47.32 -46.64
N LEU A 4 -24.45 47.94 -45.49
CA LEU A 4 -23.24 47.81 -44.68
C LEU A 4 -23.32 46.57 -43.77
N GLY A 5 -22.29 45.72 -43.80
CA GLY A 5 -22.01 44.68 -42.82
C GLY A 5 -20.69 44.98 -42.12
N VAL A 6 -20.74 45.29 -40.82
CA VAL A 6 -19.57 45.53 -39.97
C VAL A 6 -19.19 44.22 -39.28
N THR A 7 -17.96 43.77 -39.53
CA THR A 7 -17.31 42.64 -38.84
C THR A 7 -16.36 43.20 -37.78
N VAL A 8 -16.47 42.70 -36.55
CA VAL A 8 -15.58 43.03 -35.43
C VAL A 8 -14.57 41.90 -35.27
N THR A 9 -13.28 42.22 -35.39
CA THR A 9 -12.15 41.35 -35.05
C THR A 9 -11.33 42.00 -33.94
N SER A 10 -11.19 41.34 -32.79
CA SER A 10 -10.05 41.54 -31.89
C SER A 10 -10.00 40.46 -30.81
N THR A 11 -8.89 39.73 -30.71
CA THR A 11 -8.05 39.64 -29.49
C THR A 11 -6.88 38.67 -29.73
N LEU A 12 -5.67 39.15 -29.43
CA LEU A 12 -4.41 38.39 -29.39
C LEU A 12 -4.33 37.50 -28.13
N PRO A 13 -3.55 36.39 -28.14
CA PRO A 13 -3.19 35.65 -26.95
C PRO A 13 -1.85 36.11 -26.34
N LEU A 14 -1.81 36.25 -25.01
CA LEU A 14 -0.59 36.47 -24.23
C LEU A 14 0.01 35.10 -23.82
N LEU A 15 1.22 34.81 -24.29
CA LEU A 15 2.06 33.70 -23.81
C LEU A 15 2.73 34.08 -22.47
N CYS A 16 2.64 33.21 -21.47
CA CYS A 16 3.57 33.19 -20.33
C CYS A 16 4.43 31.93 -20.38
N ARG A 17 5.73 32.13 -20.64
CA ARG A 17 6.80 31.12 -20.56
C ARG A 17 7.27 30.98 -19.10
N PHE A 18 7.33 29.77 -18.57
CA PHE A 18 8.09 29.47 -17.35
C PHE A 18 9.55 29.17 -17.70
N ALA A 19 10.47 29.95 -17.13
CA ALA A 19 11.91 29.79 -17.31
C ALA A 19 12.46 28.72 -16.36
N ALA A 20 13.33 27.87 -16.91
CA ALA A 20 14.13 26.89 -16.20
C ALA A 20 15.21 27.56 -15.32
N VAL A 21 15.42 27.05 -14.11
CA VAL A 21 16.59 27.35 -13.29
C VAL A 21 17.45 26.09 -13.18
N ARG A 22 18.70 26.20 -13.65
CA ARG A 22 19.75 25.19 -13.61
C ARG A 22 20.53 25.24 -12.29
N HIS A 23 21.00 24.05 -11.88
CA HIS A 23 22.23 23.71 -11.14
C HIS A 23 22.87 24.72 -10.18
N LEU A 24 22.99 24.31 -8.91
CA LEU A 24 24.16 24.63 -8.09
C LEU A 24 24.72 23.35 -7.44
N SER A 25 25.98 23.08 -7.73
CA SER A 25 26.83 22.07 -7.10
C SER A 25 27.25 22.55 -5.70
N LEU A 26 27.06 21.72 -4.67
CA LEU A 26 27.61 21.96 -3.34
C LEU A 26 28.99 21.30 -3.21
N VAL A 27 30.01 22.15 -3.10
CA VAL A 27 31.36 21.78 -2.64
C VAL A 27 31.34 21.78 -1.10
N ALA A 28 31.68 20.64 -0.50
CA ALA A 28 31.87 20.52 0.94
C ALA A 28 33.25 21.06 1.34
N ALA A 29 33.28 22.07 2.21
CA ALA A 29 34.49 22.56 2.84
C ALA A 29 34.68 21.88 4.21
N ALA A 30 35.84 21.25 4.37
CA ALA A 30 36.33 20.73 5.65
C ALA A 30 36.80 21.87 6.55
N GLY A 31 36.50 21.77 7.85
CA GLY A 31 37.01 22.66 8.89
C GLY A 31 37.10 21.93 10.22
N MET A 32 38.30 21.45 10.55
CA MET A 32 38.68 21.02 11.89
C MET A 32 38.91 22.23 12.80
N ALA A 33 38.37 22.22 14.01
CA ALA A 33 38.95 22.88 15.16
C ALA A 33 38.50 22.16 16.44
N GLY A 34 39.47 21.61 17.17
CA GLY A 34 39.26 20.96 18.46
C GLY A 34 39.11 21.96 19.59
N VAL A 35 38.32 21.58 20.60
CA VAL A 35 38.41 22.11 21.97
C VAL A 35 38.22 20.93 22.91
N THR A 36 39.25 20.66 23.71
CA THR A 36 39.25 19.73 24.84
C THR A 36 38.53 20.36 26.02
N ALA A 37 37.57 19.65 26.62
CA ALA A 37 37.04 19.98 27.94
C ALA A 37 36.91 18.71 28.78
N THR A 38 37.61 18.74 29.90
CA THR A 38 37.75 17.74 30.96
C THR A 38 36.42 17.44 31.66
N GLY A 39 36.23 16.20 32.09
CA GLY A 39 34.96 15.66 32.56
C GLY A 39 34.46 16.13 33.93
N VAL A 40 33.17 15.88 34.15
CA VAL A 40 32.53 15.66 35.45
C VAL A 40 31.48 14.55 35.26
N ALA A 41 31.55 13.52 36.10
CA ALA A 41 30.63 12.40 36.13
C ALA A 41 29.30 12.79 36.81
N GLY A 42 28.17 12.30 36.29
CA GLY A 42 26.92 12.20 37.06
C GLY A 42 25.64 12.40 36.25
N VAL A 43 24.71 11.45 36.44
CA VAL A 43 23.30 11.35 36.01
C VAL A 43 23.06 10.58 34.70
N PRO A 44 22.40 9.40 34.74
CA PRO A 44 21.95 8.71 33.54
C PRO A 44 20.75 9.46 32.96
N SER A 45 20.97 10.26 31.92
CA SER A 45 19.89 10.84 31.14
C SER A 45 19.20 9.73 30.36
N THR A 46 18.00 9.33 30.80
CA THR A 46 17.04 8.54 30.02
C THR A 46 16.51 9.40 28.86
N PHE A 47 17.34 9.61 27.85
CA PHE A 47 16.97 10.11 26.52
C PHE A 47 17.77 9.32 25.48
N SER A 48 17.58 7.99 25.48
CA SER A 48 17.85 7.11 24.35
C SER A 48 16.48 6.85 23.68
N SER A 49 16.19 7.13 22.42
CA SER A 49 16.97 7.58 21.28
C SER A 49 16.03 8.36 20.35
N VAL A 50 15.98 9.69 20.48
CA VAL A 50 15.42 10.57 19.43
C VAL A 50 16.59 11.00 18.55
N THR A 51 17.29 10.02 17.97
CA THR A 51 18.40 10.30 17.04
C THR A 51 17.79 10.63 15.68
N SER A 52 17.59 11.94 15.48
CA SER A 52 17.24 12.67 14.24
C SER A 52 16.26 12.00 13.27
N GLN A 53 14.96 12.24 13.46
CA GLN A 53 13.94 12.01 12.41
C GLN A 53 14.15 12.89 11.15
N ILE A 54 15.01 13.92 11.23
CA ILE A 54 15.32 14.82 10.11
C ILE A 54 16.28 14.09 9.14
N GLY A 55 15.84 13.91 7.89
CA GLY A 55 16.65 13.35 6.80
C GLY A 55 16.60 11.82 6.66
N GLY A 56 15.85 11.10 7.51
CA GLY A 56 15.73 9.65 7.45
C GLY A 56 14.76 9.13 6.38
N PHE A 57 13.84 9.97 5.91
CA PHE A 57 12.91 9.69 4.82
C PHE A 57 13.53 10.06 3.46
N LEU A 58 13.17 9.33 2.41
CA LEU A 58 13.69 9.48 1.05
C LEU A 58 15.21 9.32 0.94
N SER A 59 15.78 8.44 1.76
CA SER A 59 17.21 8.14 1.78
C SER A 59 17.48 6.71 1.30
N LYS A 60 18.54 6.50 0.51
CA LYS A 60 19.07 5.17 0.23
C LYS A 60 19.79 4.63 1.47
N LYS A 61 19.51 3.40 1.86
CA LYS A 61 20.13 2.72 3.01
C LYS A 61 20.76 1.39 2.56
N PRO A 62 21.95 1.02 3.05
CA PRO A 62 22.41 -0.36 2.92
C PRO A 62 21.43 -1.27 3.64
N TYR A 63 21.22 -2.47 3.10
CA TYR A 63 20.32 -3.45 3.67
C TYR A 63 21.09 -4.63 4.25
N ALA A 64 20.70 -5.04 5.45
CA ALA A 64 21.13 -6.29 6.07
C ALA A 64 19.86 -7.04 6.50
N PRO A 65 19.69 -8.32 6.12
CA PRO A 65 18.52 -9.09 6.49
C PRO A 65 18.53 -9.44 7.98
N PRO A 66 17.39 -9.85 8.56
CA PRO A 66 17.38 -10.46 9.88
C PRO A 66 18.27 -11.70 9.93
N SER A 67 18.83 -12.00 11.10
CA SER A 67 19.75 -13.13 11.29
C SER A 67 19.17 -14.48 10.87
N TRP A 68 17.85 -14.65 11.01
CA TRP A 68 17.14 -15.85 10.60
C TRP A 68 16.86 -15.94 9.08
N ALA A 69 17.14 -14.89 8.31
CA ALA A 69 16.93 -14.84 6.85
C ALA A 69 18.22 -14.71 6.04
N THR A 70 19.41 -14.76 6.66
CA THR A 70 20.70 -14.55 5.96
C THR A 70 21.03 -15.64 4.92
N HIS A 71 20.34 -16.77 4.96
CA HIS A 71 20.51 -17.88 4.02
C HIS A 71 19.65 -17.74 2.75
N LEU A 72 18.70 -16.80 2.73
CA LEU A 72 17.85 -16.55 1.55
C LEU A 72 18.64 -15.83 0.46
N SER A 73 18.35 -16.16 -0.80
CA SER A 73 19.05 -15.66 -1.98
C SER A 73 18.10 -15.49 -3.17
N PRO A 74 18.20 -14.40 -3.96
CA PRO A 74 19.17 -13.33 -3.85
C PRO A 74 18.81 -12.33 -2.75
N MET A 75 19.83 -11.87 -2.04
CA MET A 75 19.71 -10.87 -0.97
C MET A 75 19.82 -9.44 -1.54
N PRO A 76 18.89 -8.53 -1.21
CA PRO A 76 19.00 -7.14 -1.60
C PRO A 76 20.19 -6.47 -0.89
N SER A 77 20.90 -5.61 -1.60
CA SER A 77 22.04 -4.88 -1.02
C SER A 77 21.63 -3.55 -0.39
N HIS A 78 20.51 -2.96 -0.83
CA HIS A 78 20.06 -1.64 -0.41
C HIS A 78 18.53 -1.53 -0.45
N THR A 79 18.00 -0.56 0.27
CA THR A 79 16.60 -0.12 0.21
C THR A 79 16.51 1.40 0.13
N PHE A 80 15.33 1.92 -0.23
CA PHE A 80 14.97 3.30 0.05
C PHE A 80 14.06 3.38 1.26
N SER A 81 14.21 4.43 2.08
CA SER A 81 13.25 4.74 3.14
C SER A 81 12.08 5.52 2.55
N LEU A 82 10.97 4.84 2.26
CA LEU A 82 9.74 5.41 1.68
C LEU A 82 8.53 5.32 2.62
N GLY A 83 8.68 4.60 3.74
CA GLY A 83 7.62 4.43 4.73
C GLY A 83 7.87 5.07 6.09
N GLN A 84 6.82 5.05 6.89
CA GLN A 84 6.82 5.38 8.32
C GLN A 84 6.71 4.06 9.10
N PHE A 85 7.83 3.61 9.64
CA PHE A 85 7.97 2.35 10.36
C PHE A 85 8.61 2.57 11.73
N PRO A 86 8.31 1.74 12.75
CA PRO A 86 7.39 0.61 12.69
C PRO A 86 5.91 1.03 12.63
N THR A 87 5.06 0.28 11.93
CA THR A 87 3.60 0.56 11.93
C THR A 87 2.96 0.10 13.23
N PRO A 88 1.99 0.86 13.79
CA PRO A 88 1.38 0.53 15.09
C PRO A 88 0.72 -0.85 15.11
N ILE A 89 0.83 -1.54 16.25
CA ILE A 89 0.05 -2.72 16.61
C ILE A 89 -0.79 -2.38 17.83
N HIS A 90 -2.09 -2.62 17.78
CA HIS A 90 -2.98 -2.38 18.93
C HIS A 90 -4.15 -3.37 18.95
N LYS A 91 -4.79 -3.54 20.11
CA LYS A 91 -6.04 -4.34 20.22
C LYS A 91 -7.10 -3.76 19.30
N TRP A 92 -7.89 -4.64 18.69
CA TRP A 92 -9.02 -4.27 17.85
C TRP A 92 -10.28 -4.97 18.36
N ASN A 93 -11.22 -4.17 18.88
CA ASN A 93 -12.44 -4.66 19.50
C ASN A 93 -13.46 -5.12 18.46
N LEU A 94 -13.13 -6.17 17.70
CA LEU A 94 -14.05 -6.79 16.77
C LEU A 94 -15.21 -7.45 17.53
N PRO A 95 -16.47 -7.27 17.08
CA PRO A 95 -17.62 -7.89 17.72
C PRO A 95 -17.72 -9.39 17.37
N ASN A 96 -18.49 -10.14 18.17
CA ASN A 96 -18.88 -11.54 17.92
C ASN A 96 -17.70 -12.52 17.81
N LEU A 97 -16.64 -12.30 18.60
CA LEU A 97 -15.51 -13.21 18.67
C LEU A 97 -15.83 -14.44 19.55
N PRO A 98 -15.27 -15.61 19.25
CA PRO A 98 -15.37 -16.79 20.11
C PRO A 98 -14.73 -16.53 21.50
N GLU A 99 -15.16 -17.29 22.49
CA GLU A 99 -14.73 -17.15 23.89
C GLU A 99 -13.19 -17.04 24.04
N GLY A 100 -12.72 -16.04 24.78
CA GLY A 100 -11.29 -15.82 25.03
C GLY A 100 -10.44 -15.44 23.81
N THR A 101 -11.05 -15.28 22.62
CA THR A 101 -10.33 -14.86 21.41
C THR A 101 -10.07 -13.36 21.44
N GLU A 102 -8.86 -12.94 21.14
CA GLU A 102 -8.52 -11.53 20.94
C GLU A 102 -8.10 -11.29 19.49
N VAL A 103 -8.52 -10.16 18.92
CA VAL A 103 -8.00 -9.68 17.64
C VAL A 103 -7.23 -8.39 17.87
N TRP A 104 -6.04 -8.34 17.31
CA TRP A 104 -5.16 -7.19 17.23
C TRP A 104 -5.01 -6.78 15.77
N ILE A 105 -4.63 -5.53 15.55
CA ILE A 105 -4.47 -4.98 14.20
C ILE A 105 -3.09 -4.35 14.05
N LYS A 106 -2.37 -4.74 13.00
CA LYS A 106 -1.18 -4.04 12.52
C LYS A 106 -1.59 -3.04 11.45
N ARG A 107 -1.31 -1.76 11.70
CA ARG A 107 -1.77 -0.63 10.89
C ARG A 107 -0.86 -0.32 9.72
N ASP A 108 -0.65 -1.32 8.85
CA ASP A 108 0.14 -1.14 7.63
C ASP A 108 -0.50 -0.14 6.64
N ASP A 109 -1.79 0.17 6.79
CA ASP A 109 -2.49 1.30 6.16
C ASP A 109 -1.86 2.66 6.49
N LEU A 110 -1.17 2.77 7.63
CA LEU A 110 -0.47 3.97 8.11
C LEU A 110 1.02 4.01 7.75
N SER A 111 1.50 3.09 6.91
CA SER A 111 2.90 3.04 6.45
C SER A 111 3.38 4.27 5.68
N GLY A 112 2.50 5.22 5.36
CA GLY A 112 2.84 6.50 4.72
C GLY A 112 2.63 6.52 3.21
N MET A 113 3.37 7.41 2.53
CA MET A 113 3.34 7.58 1.07
C MET A 113 1.92 7.79 0.54
N GLN A 114 1.19 8.75 1.11
CA GLN A 114 -0.21 9.06 0.79
C GLN A 114 -1.20 7.91 1.04
N LEU A 115 -1.08 7.20 2.16
CA LEU A 115 -1.94 6.05 2.52
C LEU A 115 -1.75 4.86 1.57
N SER A 116 -0.49 4.56 1.20
CA SER A 116 -0.17 3.52 0.21
C SER A 116 -0.16 2.09 0.77
N GLY A 117 -0.29 1.94 2.09
CA GLY A 117 -0.52 0.64 2.70
C GLY A 117 0.63 -0.34 2.49
N ASN A 118 0.30 -1.61 2.33
CA ASN A 118 1.28 -2.69 2.19
C ASN A 118 2.33 -2.52 1.08
N LYS A 119 2.02 -1.70 0.06
CA LYS A 119 2.88 -1.54 -1.11
C LYS A 119 4.17 -0.80 -0.80
N VAL A 120 4.14 0.09 0.20
CA VAL A 120 5.32 0.85 0.62
C VAL A 120 6.49 -0.09 0.92
N ARG A 121 6.27 -1.11 1.75
CA ARG A 121 7.29 -2.07 2.17
C ARG A 121 7.97 -2.78 1.01
N LYS A 122 7.21 -3.16 -0.03
CA LYS A 122 7.77 -3.82 -1.21
C LYS A 122 8.53 -2.85 -2.12
N LEU A 123 7.97 -1.65 -2.29
CA LEU A 123 8.52 -0.61 -3.16
C LEU A 123 9.86 -0.06 -2.66
N GLU A 124 10.12 -0.10 -1.35
CA GLU A 124 11.45 0.22 -0.79
C GLU A 124 12.59 -0.61 -1.40
N PHE A 125 12.33 -1.88 -1.72
CA PHE A 125 13.29 -2.79 -2.35
C PHE A 125 13.25 -2.69 -3.88
N LEU A 126 12.05 -2.73 -4.46
CA LEU A 126 11.86 -2.72 -5.92
C LEU A 126 12.42 -1.46 -6.56
N LEU A 127 12.22 -0.29 -5.95
CA LEU A 127 12.72 0.96 -6.49
C LEU A 127 14.20 1.18 -6.19
N ALA A 128 14.73 0.58 -5.13
CA ALA A 128 16.18 0.56 -4.90
C ALA A 128 16.90 -0.18 -6.03
N ASP A 129 16.34 -1.32 -6.46
CA ASP A 129 16.84 -2.08 -7.61
C ASP A 129 16.63 -1.31 -8.93
N ALA A 130 15.46 -0.73 -9.17
CA ALA A 130 15.21 0.09 -10.37
C ALA A 130 16.21 1.23 -10.53
N VAL A 131 16.48 1.99 -9.45
CA VAL A 131 17.46 3.09 -9.46
C VAL A 131 18.88 2.55 -9.64
N ALA A 132 19.23 1.41 -9.01
CA ALA A 132 20.55 0.80 -9.16
C ALA A 132 20.81 0.34 -10.61
N GLN A 133 19.77 -0.10 -11.32
CA GLN A 133 19.84 -0.45 -12.74
C GLN A 133 19.81 0.76 -13.68
N GLY A 134 19.76 1.98 -13.13
CA GLY A 134 19.76 3.23 -13.90
C GLY A 134 18.46 3.47 -14.65
N ALA A 135 17.34 2.95 -14.15
CA ALA A 135 16.03 3.22 -14.71
C ALA A 135 15.68 4.70 -14.62
N ASP A 136 14.99 5.22 -15.65
CA ASP A 136 14.41 6.57 -15.64
C ASP A 136 12.88 6.55 -15.51
N CYS A 137 12.28 5.37 -15.68
CA CYS A 137 10.85 5.17 -15.53
C CYS A 137 10.52 3.75 -15.06
N VAL A 138 9.34 3.61 -14.49
CA VAL A 138 8.79 2.31 -14.06
C VAL A 138 7.47 2.02 -14.76
N ILE A 139 7.23 0.74 -15.03
CA ILE A 139 5.97 0.23 -15.60
C ILE A 139 5.32 -0.69 -14.58
N THR A 140 4.01 -0.56 -14.38
CA THR A 140 3.24 -1.58 -13.64
C THR A 140 1.82 -1.70 -14.17
N VAL A 141 1.15 -2.78 -13.78
CA VAL A 141 -0.21 -3.14 -14.21
C VAL A 141 -1.15 -3.27 -13.00
N GLY A 142 -2.42 -2.87 -13.16
CA GLY A 142 -3.45 -3.03 -12.12
C GLY A 142 -4.85 -2.67 -12.61
N GLY A 143 -5.85 -2.74 -11.72
CA GLY A 143 -7.21 -2.21 -12.00
C GLY A 143 -7.28 -0.69 -11.91
N ILE A 144 -8.39 -0.10 -12.39
CA ILE A 144 -8.67 1.34 -12.26
C ILE A 144 -8.45 1.87 -10.84
N GLN A 145 -8.83 1.10 -9.81
CA GLN A 145 -8.65 1.47 -8.40
C GLN A 145 -7.47 0.75 -7.74
N SER A 146 -6.42 0.44 -8.49
CA SER A 146 -5.26 -0.30 -7.97
C SER A 146 -4.48 0.50 -6.94
N ASN A 147 -4.53 0.08 -5.68
CA ASN A 147 -3.65 0.63 -4.63
C ASN A 147 -2.17 0.49 -4.99
N HIS A 148 -1.81 -0.57 -5.72
CA HIS A 148 -0.44 -0.80 -6.19
C HIS A 148 0.02 0.19 -7.24
N CYS A 149 -0.82 0.49 -8.23
CA CYS A 149 -0.47 1.43 -9.29
C CYS A 149 -0.25 2.83 -8.71
N ARG A 150 -1.20 3.29 -7.88
CA ARG A 150 -1.09 4.55 -7.16
C ARG A 150 0.13 4.61 -6.25
N ALA A 151 0.40 3.57 -5.46
CA ALA A 151 1.59 3.53 -4.60
C ALA A 151 2.88 3.60 -5.43
N THR A 152 2.94 2.87 -6.53
CA THR A 152 4.09 2.88 -7.45
C THR A 152 4.30 4.25 -8.07
N ALA A 153 3.23 4.92 -8.50
CA ALA A 153 3.29 6.26 -9.08
C ALA A 153 3.82 7.31 -8.09
N VAL A 154 3.33 7.30 -6.84
CA VAL A 154 3.82 8.18 -5.78
C VAL A 154 5.30 7.91 -5.49
N ALA A 155 5.66 6.64 -5.31
CA ALA A 155 7.02 6.22 -4.98
C ALA A 155 8.03 6.55 -6.10
N ALA A 156 7.63 6.34 -7.36
CA ALA A 156 8.43 6.70 -8.53
C ALA A 156 8.75 8.21 -8.53
N LYS A 157 7.75 9.06 -8.26
CA LYS A 157 7.96 10.51 -8.23
C LYS A 157 8.83 10.98 -7.07
N TYR A 158 8.78 10.33 -5.91
CA TYR A 158 9.75 10.60 -4.84
C TYR A 158 11.20 10.39 -5.28
N LEU A 159 11.44 9.44 -6.19
CA LEU A 159 12.78 9.10 -6.69
C LEU A 159 13.08 9.70 -8.07
N ASN A 160 12.29 10.68 -8.52
CA ASN A 160 12.43 11.33 -9.83
C ASN A 160 12.35 10.37 -11.03
N LEU A 161 11.53 9.32 -10.91
CA LEU A 161 11.22 8.39 -11.99
C LEU A 161 9.86 8.74 -12.61
N ASP A 162 9.73 8.58 -13.93
CA ASP A 162 8.41 8.55 -14.56
C ASP A 162 7.68 7.24 -14.25
N CYS A 163 6.35 7.28 -14.24
CA CYS A 163 5.54 6.11 -13.96
C CYS A 163 4.52 5.89 -15.07
N TYR A 164 4.56 4.71 -15.65
CA TYR A 164 3.64 4.25 -16.67
C TYR A 164 2.76 3.14 -16.09
N LEU A 165 1.45 3.35 -16.15
CA LEU A 165 0.44 2.49 -15.57
C LEU A 165 -0.41 1.88 -16.68
N ILE A 166 -0.49 0.56 -16.71
CA ILE A 166 -1.48 -0.15 -17.54
C ILE A 166 -2.67 -0.49 -16.65
N LEU A 167 -3.82 0.17 -16.85
CA LEU A 167 -5.00 0.02 -16.02
C LEU A 167 -6.11 -0.75 -16.74
N ARG A 168 -6.58 -1.85 -16.11
CA ARG A 168 -7.68 -2.67 -16.64
C ARG A 168 -9.05 -2.08 -16.33
N THR A 169 -9.88 -1.92 -17.34
CA THR A 169 -11.26 -1.42 -17.28
C THR A 169 -12.21 -2.27 -18.13
N SER A 170 -13.51 -1.93 -18.18
CA SER A 170 -14.47 -2.64 -19.02
C SER A 170 -14.31 -2.28 -20.49
N LYS A 171 -14.70 -3.19 -21.40
CA LYS A 171 -14.71 -2.94 -22.85
C LYS A 171 -15.51 -1.68 -23.25
N LEU A 172 -16.52 -1.28 -22.48
CA LEU A 172 -17.33 -0.09 -22.75
C LEU A 172 -16.66 1.24 -22.35
N LEU A 173 -15.60 1.17 -21.54
CA LEU A 173 -14.92 2.31 -20.93
C LEU A 173 -13.44 2.42 -21.35
N VAL A 174 -12.88 1.43 -22.06
CA VAL A 174 -11.45 1.40 -22.42
C VAL A 174 -11.04 2.59 -23.30
N ASP A 175 -11.95 3.05 -24.17
CA ASP A 175 -11.73 4.20 -25.05
C ASP A 175 -12.25 5.53 -24.46
N LYS A 176 -12.47 5.60 -23.14
CA LYS A 176 -13.03 6.78 -22.45
C LYS A 176 -12.13 7.23 -21.31
N ASP A 177 -12.27 8.50 -20.92
CA ASP A 177 -11.63 8.99 -19.70
C ASP A 177 -12.17 8.20 -18.48
N PRO A 178 -11.29 7.51 -17.71
CA PRO A 178 -11.68 6.73 -16.54
C PRO A 178 -12.07 7.57 -15.30
N GLY A 179 -12.02 8.90 -15.41
CA GLY A 179 -12.39 9.84 -14.36
C GLY A 179 -11.27 10.14 -13.37
N LEU A 180 -11.66 10.55 -12.17
CA LEU A 180 -10.75 11.04 -11.11
C LEU A 180 -11.16 10.55 -9.72
N VAL A 181 -11.90 9.45 -9.59
CA VAL A 181 -12.33 8.97 -8.28
C VAL A 181 -11.24 8.13 -7.63
N GLY A 182 -11.02 8.32 -6.32
CA GLY A 182 -10.18 7.43 -5.50
C GLY A 182 -8.71 7.44 -5.88
N ASN A 183 -8.13 6.25 -6.09
CA ASN A 183 -6.70 6.10 -6.41
C ASN A 183 -6.29 6.86 -7.68
N LEU A 184 -7.18 6.91 -8.68
CA LEU A 184 -6.95 7.53 -9.98
C LEU A 184 -6.69 9.04 -9.89
N LEU A 185 -7.29 9.73 -8.91
CA LEU A 185 -7.01 11.14 -8.64
C LEU A 185 -5.53 11.34 -8.33
N VAL A 186 -5.01 10.53 -7.40
CA VAL A 186 -3.63 10.63 -6.93
C VAL A 186 -2.66 10.26 -8.06
N GLU A 187 -2.95 9.20 -8.80
CA GLU A 187 -2.16 8.78 -9.97
C GLU A 187 -1.97 9.92 -10.98
N ARG A 188 -3.06 10.65 -11.31
CA ARG A 188 -2.97 11.80 -12.21
C ARG A 188 -2.29 13.02 -11.58
N LEU A 189 -2.55 13.31 -10.30
CA LEU A 189 -1.92 14.44 -9.61
C LEU A 189 -0.39 14.31 -9.54
N VAL A 190 0.12 13.09 -9.37
CA VAL A 190 1.57 12.83 -9.42
C VAL A 190 2.10 12.68 -10.85
N GLY A 191 1.25 12.83 -11.87
CA GLY A 191 1.65 12.83 -13.28
C GLY A 191 2.04 11.45 -13.81
N ALA A 192 1.33 10.40 -13.41
CA ALA A 192 1.48 9.09 -14.04
C ALA A 192 0.92 9.08 -15.46
N HIS A 193 1.59 8.37 -16.37
CA HIS A 193 1.07 8.03 -17.70
C HIS A 193 0.14 6.84 -17.58
N ILE A 194 -1.05 6.90 -18.17
CA ILE A 194 -2.09 5.88 -18.00
C ILE A 194 -2.49 5.33 -19.37
N ASP A 195 -2.24 4.04 -19.57
CA ASP A 195 -2.71 3.24 -20.69
C ASP A 195 -3.87 2.36 -20.24
N LEU A 196 -5.01 2.43 -20.92
CA LEU A 196 -6.16 1.60 -20.61
C LEU A 196 -6.16 0.32 -21.43
N VAL A 197 -6.53 -0.78 -20.79
CA VAL A 197 -6.81 -2.07 -21.46
C VAL A 197 -8.13 -2.63 -20.96
N SER A 198 -8.85 -3.34 -21.82
CA SER A 198 -10.06 -4.06 -21.40
C SER A 198 -9.69 -5.29 -20.54
N LYS A 199 -10.62 -5.74 -19.71
CA LYS A 199 -10.46 -6.98 -18.93
C LYS A 199 -10.24 -8.20 -19.83
N GLU A 200 -10.86 -8.21 -21.01
CA GLU A 200 -10.77 -9.25 -22.01
C GLU A 200 -9.37 -9.29 -22.66
N GLU A 201 -8.81 -8.14 -23.02
CA GLU A 201 -7.43 -8.03 -23.51
C GLU A 201 -6.43 -8.44 -22.45
N TYR A 202 -6.62 -7.97 -21.21
CA TYR A 202 -5.79 -8.38 -20.07
C TYR A 202 -5.84 -9.90 -19.86
N GLY A 203 -7.02 -10.51 -19.89
CA GLY A 203 -7.19 -11.95 -19.72
C GLY A 203 -6.56 -12.76 -20.85
N LYS A 204 -6.59 -12.25 -22.09
CA LYS A 204 -6.00 -12.92 -23.26
C LYS A 204 -4.48 -12.79 -23.32
N ILE A 205 -3.93 -11.63 -23.01
CA ILE A 205 -2.51 -11.31 -23.20
C ILE A 205 -1.70 -11.58 -21.93
N GLY A 206 -2.27 -11.30 -20.76
CA GLY A 206 -1.58 -11.38 -19.48
C GLY A 206 -0.76 -10.12 -19.15
N SER A 207 -0.51 -9.91 -17.85
CA SER A 207 0.19 -8.72 -17.35
C SER A 207 1.64 -8.62 -17.81
N VAL A 208 2.36 -9.75 -17.87
CA VAL A 208 3.78 -9.80 -18.26
C VAL A 208 3.95 -9.33 -19.70
N ALA A 209 3.22 -9.93 -20.64
CA ALA A 209 3.31 -9.56 -22.04
C ALA A 209 2.83 -8.12 -22.30
N LEU A 210 1.80 -7.63 -21.59
CA LEU A 210 1.38 -6.23 -21.68
C LEU A 210 2.48 -5.27 -21.21
N ALA A 211 3.14 -5.56 -20.08
CA ALA A 211 4.25 -4.75 -19.59
C ALA A 211 5.45 -4.79 -20.55
N ASP A 212 5.77 -5.95 -21.13
CA ASP A 212 6.85 -6.10 -22.11
C ASP A 212 6.59 -5.33 -23.41
N LEU A 213 5.34 -5.29 -23.87
CA LEU A 213 4.95 -4.48 -25.04
C LEU A 213 5.20 -2.98 -24.80
N LEU A 214 4.81 -2.46 -23.63
CA LEU A 214 5.07 -1.07 -23.28
C LEU A 214 6.56 -0.81 -23.04
N LYS A 215 7.25 -1.74 -22.38
CA LYS A 215 8.70 -1.69 -22.18
C LYS A 215 9.44 -1.56 -23.50
N LYS A 216 9.06 -2.35 -24.52
CA LYS A 216 9.66 -2.29 -25.85
C LYS A 216 9.49 -0.91 -26.50
N ARG A 217 8.27 -0.35 -26.45
CA ARG A 217 8.01 1.01 -26.99
C ARG A 217 8.86 2.07 -26.31
N LEU A 218 8.94 2.04 -24.99
CA LEU A 218 9.74 3.00 -24.22
C LEU A 218 11.25 2.86 -24.51
N LEU A 219 11.74 1.64 -24.72
CA LEU A 219 13.13 1.42 -25.17
C LEU A 219 13.37 2.01 -26.57
N GLU A 220 12.43 1.88 -27.49
CA GLU A 220 12.49 2.49 -28.84
C GLU A 220 12.49 4.03 -28.77
N GLU A 221 11.87 4.61 -27.73
CA GLU A 221 11.90 6.05 -27.41
C GLU A 221 13.17 6.47 -26.66
N GLY A 222 14.12 5.56 -26.41
CA GLY A 222 15.38 5.84 -25.72
C GLY A 222 15.28 5.92 -24.19
N ARG A 223 14.15 5.49 -23.61
CA ARG A 223 13.95 5.42 -22.15
C ARG A 223 14.60 4.17 -21.54
N LYS A 224 14.70 4.15 -20.21
CA LYS A 224 15.20 3.02 -19.42
C LYS A 224 14.11 2.50 -18.47
N PRO A 225 13.13 1.72 -18.98
CA PRO A 225 12.02 1.22 -18.18
C PRO A 225 12.40 0.04 -17.27
N TYR A 226 11.95 0.10 -16.02
CA TYR A 226 11.94 -1.01 -15.08
C TYR A 226 10.51 -1.53 -14.84
N VAL A 227 10.28 -2.83 -15.01
CA VAL A 227 8.95 -3.42 -14.85
C VAL A 227 8.75 -3.90 -13.41
N ILE A 228 7.73 -3.37 -12.75
CA ILE A 228 7.27 -3.84 -11.45
C ILE A 228 6.03 -4.72 -11.66
N PRO A 229 6.06 -6.01 -11.27
CA PRO A 229 4.92 -6.90 -11.47
C PRO A 229 3.72 -6.47 -10.62
N VAL A 230 2.54 -6.98 -10.98
CA VAL A 230 1.27 -6.68 -10.29
C VAL A 230 1.43 -6.87 -8.78
N GLY A 231 1.13 -5.82 -8.02
CA GLY A 231 1.19 -5.84 -6.56
C GLY A 231 2.60 -5.80 -5.96
N GLY A 232 3.63 -5.60 -6.78
CA GLY A 232 5.04 -5.65 -6.40
C GLY A 232 5.47 -7.05 -5.99
N SER A 233 4.85 -8.07 -6.57
CA SER A 233 5.01 -9.46 -6.14
C SER A 233 6.03 -10.18 -7.02
N ASN A 234 7.29 -10.06 -6.63
CA ASN A 234 8.40 -10.91 -7.04
C ASN A 234 9.24 -11.24 -5.79
N SER A 235 10.23 -12.12 -5.91
CA SER A 235 11.09 -12.52 -4.81
C SER A 235 11.77 -11.33 -4.12
N LEU A 236 12.19 -10.29 -4.88
CA LEU A 236 12.74 -9.06 -4.30
C LEU A 236 11.71 -8.31 -3.44
N GLY A 237 10.50 -8.10 -3.93
CA GLY A 237 9.43 -7.40 -3.21
C GLY A 237 8.94 -8.15 -1.98
N THR A 238 9.10 -9.48 -1.94
CA THR A 238 8.80 -10.34 -0.78
C THR A 238 9.61 -9.93 0.46
N TRP A 239 10.84 -9.43 0.30
CA TRP A 239 11.67 -8.92 1.40
C TRP A 239 10.99 -7.82 2.22
N GLY A 240 10.12 -7.01 1.60
CA GLY A 240 9.34 -6.00 2.32
C GLY A 240 8.45 -6.59 3.44
N TYR A 241 7.95 -7.82 3.27
CA TYR A 241 7.13 -8.49 4.27
C TYR A 241 7.90 -9.48 5.16
N ILE A 242 9.10 -9.90 4.75
CA ILE A 242 10.10 -10.49 5.66
C ILE A 242 10.50 -9.45 6.71
N GLU A 243 10.74 -8.21 6.30
CA GLU A 243 11.00 -7.09 7.20
C GLU A 243 9.82 -6.76 8.11
N ALA A 244 8.58 -6.92 7.64
CA ALA A 244 7.40 -6.75 8.48
C ALA A 244 7.36 -7.78 9.63
N ILE A 245 7.82 -9.02 9.39
CA ILE A 245 7.95 -10.03 10.45
C ILE A 245 9.05 -9.64 11.44
N ARG A 246 10.23 -9.21 10.95
CA ARG A 246 11.29 -8.68 11.83
C ARG A 246 10.78 -7.53 12.70
N GLU A 247 9.99 -6.64 12.12
CA GLU A 247 9.35 -5.53 12.81
C GLU A 247 8.35 -6.01 13.88
N ILE A 248 7.48 -6.97 13.57
CA ILE A 248 6.53 -7.56 14.52
C ILE A 248 7.26 -8.24 15.68
N GLU A 249 8.31 -9.02 15.40
CA GLU A 249 9.16 -9.68 16.40
C GLU A 249 9.76 -8.66 17.38
N GLN A 250 10.29 -7.55 16.86
CA GLN A 250 10.83 -6.45 17.68
C GLN A 250 9.76 -5.74 18.51
N GLN A 251 8.57 -5.50 17.94
CA GLN A 251 7.46 -4.87 18.66
C GLN A 251 6.92 -5.75 19.81
N ILE A 252 6.89 -7.07 19.60
CA ILE A 252 6.51 -8.06 20.61
C ILE A 252 7.56 -8.13 21.73
N GLN A 253 8.85 -8.15 21.40
CA GLN A 253 9.93 -8.16 22.40
C GLN A 253 9.89 -6.93 23.33
N GLN A 254 9.37 -5.80 22.85
CA GLN A 254 9.16 -4.59 23.66
C GLN A 254 7.90 -4.65 24.53
N SER A 255 7.00 -5.60 24.29
CA SER A 255 5.70 -5.74 24.95
C SER A 255 5.64 -7.11 25.64
N ALA A 256 6.14 -7.21 26.88
CA ALA A 256 6.42 -8.47 27.58
C ALA A 256 5.29 -9.53 27.62
N ASP A 257 4.03 -9.14 27.43
CA ASP A 257 2.86 -10.01 27.62
C ASP A 257 2.08 -10.36 26.34
N VAL A 258 2.56 -9.96 25.16
CA VAL A 258 1.84 -10.15 23.88
C VAL A 258 2.54 -11.20 23.02
N GLN A 259 1.79 -12.23 22.63
CA GLN A 259 2.19 -13.25 21.67
C GLN A 259 0.99 -13.52 20.76
N PHE A 260 1.23 -13.83 19.50
CA PHE A 260 0.17 -14.09 18.51
C PHE A 260 0.23 -15.54 18.04
N ASP A 261 -0.93 -16.18 18.04
CA ASP A 261 -1.09 -17.54 17.54
C ASP A 261 -1.33 -17.58 16.02
N ASP A 262 -1.91 -16.51 15.47
CA ASP A 262 -2.22 -16.37 14.05
C ASP A 262 -1.94 -14.96 13.52
N ILE A 263 -1.51 -14.90 12.25
CA ILE A 263 -1.49 -13.69 11.43
C ILE A 263 -2.55 -13.87 10.34
N VAL A 264 -3.40 -12.87 10.15
CA VAL A 264 -4.46 -12.88 9.12
C VAL A 264 -4.28 -11.72 8.16
N VAL A 265 -4.40 -11.98 6.86
CA VAL A 265 -4.20 -10.95 5.82
C VAL A 265 -5.03 -11.23 4.55
N ALA A 266 -5.37 -10.18 3.81
CA ALA A 266 -5.95 -10.30 2.47
C ALA A 266 -4.89 -10.70 1.43
N CYS A 267 -5.24 -11.57 0.48
CA CYS A 267 -4.37 -11.96 -0.64
C CYS A 267 -4.99 -11.55 -1.99
N GLY A 268 -4.28 -10.73 -2.75
CA GLY A 268 -4.69 -10.37 -4.11
C GLY A 268 -3.56 -10.38 -5.15
N SER A 269 -2.33 -10.71 -4.75
CA SER A 269 -1.17 -10.80 -5.67
C SER A 269 -0.02 -11.68 -5.10
N GLY A 270 -0.21 -12.41 -4.00
CA GLY A 270 0.79 -13.34 -3.46
C GLY A 270 1.95 -12.74 -2.64
N GLY A 271 2.66 -11.71 -3.09
CA GLY A 271 3.94 -11.33 -2.47
C GLY A 271 3.88 -10.90 -0.99
N THR A 272 2.74 -10.39 -0.50
CA THR A 272 2.58 -10.11 0.94
C THR A 272 2.47 -11.40 1.76
N ILE A 273 1.73 -12.40 1.26
CA ILE A 273 1.54 -13.66 1.98
C ILE A 273 2.82 -14.49 1.96
N ALA A 274 3.58 -14.48 0.86
CA ALA A 274 4.87 -15.15 0.77
C ALA A 274 5.84 -14.60 1.82
N GLY A 275 5.96 -13.27 1.94
CA GLY A 275 6.89 -12.65 2.88
C GLY A 275 6.49 -12.84 4.34
N LEU A 276 5.20 -12.75 4.65
CA LEU A 276 4.69 -13.01 6.00
C LEU A 276 4.88 -14.48 6.38
N ALA A 277 4.56 -15.42 5.50
CA ALA A 277 4.66 -16.85 5.78
C ALA A 277 6.12 -17.30 5.92
N LEU A 278 6.98 -16.90 4.98
CA LEU A 278 8.41 -17.19 5.01
C LEU A 278 9.07 -16.57 6.25
N GLY A 279 8.83 -15.29 6.50
CA GLY A 279 9.39 -14.60 7.66
C GLY A 279 8.89 -15.20 8.98
N SER A 280 7.58 -15.48 9.10
CA SER A 280 7.02 -16.09 10.29
C SER A 280 7.65 -17.45 10.58
N ARG A 281 7.77 -18.30 9.56
CA ARG A 281 8.34 -19.66 9.67
C ARG A 281 9.81 -19.67 10.07
N LEU A 282 10.60 -18.72 9.57
CA LEU A 282 12.04 -18.65 9.83
C LEU A 282 12.38 -17.92 11.15
N SER A 283 11.55 -16.97 11.56
CA SER A 283 11.73 -16.19 12.81
C SER A 283 11.32 -16.97 14.06
N SER A 284 11.58 -16.39 15.24
CA SER A 284 11.10 -16.98 16.50
C SER A 284 9.59 -16.86 16.71
N LEU A 285 8.89 -16.07 15.88
CA LEU A 285 7.43 -15.93 15.94
C LEU A 285 6.73 -17.26 15.66
N ASN A 286 7.09 -17.91 14.54
CA ASN A 286 6.49 -19.17 14.06
C ASN A 286 4.95 -19.18 14.13
N THR A 287 4.34 -18.02 13.90
CA THR A 287 2.90 -17.76 13.95
C THR A 287 2.22 -18.29 12.68
N LYS A 288 1.03 -18.89 12.80
CA LYS A 288 0.31 -19.44 11.65
C LYS A 288 -0.22 -18.30 10.75
N VAL A 289 0.12 -18.31 9.47
CA VAL A 289 -0.37 -17.30 8.53
C VAL A 289 -1.61 -17.80 7.81
N HIS A 290 -2.70 -17.03 7.88
CA HIS A 290 -3.95 -17.27 7.16
C HIS A 290 -4.19 -16.15 6.15
N ALA A 291 -4.31 -16.53 4.89
CA ALA A 291 -4.55 -15.64 3.77
C ALA A 291 -5.97 -15.81 3.25
N PHE A 292 -6.66 -14.71 2.98
CA PHE A 292 -7.98 -14.72 2.35
C PHE A 292 -7.88 -14.19 0.92
N SER A 293 -8.02 -15.07 -0.08
CA SER A 293 -7.87 -14.72 -1.50
C SER A 293 -9.09 -13.96 -2.01
N VAL A 294 -8.87 -12.80 -2.63
CA VAL A 294 -9.97 -11.89 -3.02
C VAL A 294 -10.22 -11.81 -4.53
N CYS A 295 -9.41 -12.49 -5.34
CA CYS A 295 -9.55 -12.53 -6.79
C CYS A 295 -9.49 -13.95 -7.36
N ASP A 296 -8.33 -14.59 -7.21
CA ASP A 296 -8.08 -15.94 -7.74
C ASP A 296 -8.27 -17.01 -6.65
N ASP A 297 -8.24 -18.27 -7.08
CA ASP A 297 -8.47 -19.41 -6.20
C ASP A 297 -7.23 -19.75 -5.35
N PRO A 298 -7.41 -20.43 -4.21
CA PRO A 298 -6.31 -20.76 -3.31
C PRO A 298 -5.11 -21.45 -3.98
N GLU A 299 -5.35 -22.46 -4.83
CA GLU A 299 -4.29 -23.20 -5.54
C GLU A 299 -3.41 -22.27 -6.39
N TYR A 300 -4.01 -21.32 -7.11
CA TYR A 300 -3.24 -20.33 -7.86
C TYR A 300 -2.30 -19.55 -6.95
N PHE A 301 -2.74 -19.19 -5.74
CA PHE A 301 -1.90 -18.46 -4.80
C PHE A 301 -0.88 -19.31 -4.06
N TYR A 302 -1.12 -20.61 -3.91
CA TYR A 302 -0.08 -21.54 -3.46
C TYR A 302 1.03 -21.61 -4.50
N ASP A 303 0.71 -21.92 -5.75
CA ASP A 303 1.69 -21.97 -6.84
C ASP A 303 2.44 -20.65 -7.02
N TYR A 304 1.70 -19.53 -6.98
CA TYR A 304 2.29 -18.22 -7.13
C TYR A 304 3.21 -17.88 -5.94
N ALA A 305 2.80 -18.17 -4.70
CA ALA A 305 3.66 -17.97 -3.54
C ALA A 305 4.88 -18.90 -3.58
N GLN A 306 4.72 -20.15 -4.02
CA GLN A 306 5.81 -21.11 -4.19
C GLN A 306 6.88 -20.57 -5.13
N GLY A 307 6.49 -20.05 -6.30
CA GLY A 307 7.46 -19.44 -7.22
C GLY A 307 8.23 -18.25 -6.63
N LEU A 308 7.61 -17.48 -5.72
CA LEU A 308 8.31 -16.39 -5.02
C LEU A 308 9.28 -16.92 -3.96
N ILE A 309 8.89 -17.98 -3.25
CA ILE A 309 9.66 -18.66 -2.20
C ILE A 309 10.86 -19.39 -2.80
N ASP A 310 10.65 -20.09 -3.92
CA ASP A 310 11.71 -20.77 -4.67
C ASP A 310 12.73 -19.77 -5.20
N GLY A 311 12.28 -18.62 -5.72
CA GLY A 311 13.16 -17.54 -6.12
C GLY A 311 13.88 -16.83 -4.95
N LEU A 312 13.67 -17.28 -3.71
CA LEU A 312 14.42 -16.88 -2.52
C LEU A 312 15.32 -18.00 -1.97
N ASP A 313 15.43 -19.13 -2.67
CA ASP A 313 16.25 -20.29 -2.30
C ASP A 313 15.96 -20.82 -0.88
N SER A 314 14.72 -20.70 -0.39
CA SER A 314 14.41 -21.03 1.01
C SER A 314 14.25 -22.53 1.28
N GLY A 315 13.95 -23.32 0.24
CA GLY A 315 13.65 -24.76 0.36
C GLY A 315 12.38 -25.09 1.16
N LEU A 316 11.43 -24.15 1.28
CA LEU A 316 10.17 -24.35 1.99
C LEU A 316 9.01 -24.51 1.02
N ASP A 317 8.01 -25.31 1.40
CA ASP A 317 6.75 -25.44 0.67
C ASP A 317 5.73 -24.42 1.18
N SER A 318 5.11 -23.70 0.25
CA SER A 318 4.02 -22.77 0.50
C SER A 318 2.84 -23.40 1.26
N HIS A 319 2.50 -24.66 0.98
CA HIS A 319 1.42 -25.38 1.65
C HIS A 319 1.71 -25.67 3.13
N ASP A 320 2.99 -25.72 3.51
CA ASP A 320 3.41 -25.98 4.89
C ASP A 320 3.41 -24.71 5.75
N ILE A 321 3.49 -23.53 5.12
CA ILE A 321 3.76 -22.27 5.84
C ILE A 321 2.63 -21.23 5.78
N VAL A 322 1.66 -21.39 4.86
CA VAL A 322 0.48 -20.51 4.79
C VAL A 322 -0.80 -21.32 4.55
N SER A 323 -1.89 -20.94 5.22
CA SER A 323 -3.22 -21.45 4.90
C SER A 323 -3.98 -20.43 4.05
N ILE A 324 -4.32 -20.77 2.82
CA ILE A 324 -5.02 -19.89 1.89
C ILE A 324 -6.50 -20.30 1.79
N LYS A 325 -7.39 -19.34 2.01
CA LYS A 325 -8.85 -19.50 1.98
C LYS A 325 -9.47 -18.64 0.92
N ASN A 326 -10.52 -19.16 0.28
CA ASN A 326 -11.27 -18.39 -0.70
C ASN A 326 -12.14 -17.33 -0.01
N ALA A 327 -12.00 -16.06 -0.41
CA ALA A 327 -12.83 -14.94 0.00
C ALA A 327 -13.21 -14.04 -1.19
N LYS A 328 -13.17 -14.55 -2.43
CA LYS A 328 -13.36 -13.72 -3.62
C LYS A 328 -14.80 -13.24 -3.79
N GLY A 329 -15.77 -13.93 -3.20
CA GLY A 329 -17.20 -13.60 -3.31
C GLY A 329 -17.63 -13.62 -4.78
N LEU A 330 -18.23 -12.53 -5.26
CA LEU A 330 -18.60 -12.38 -6.68
C LEU A 330 -17.39 -12.27 -7.63
N GLY A 331 -16.19 -12.03 -7.08
CA GLY A 331 -14.94 -11.86 -7.81
C GLY A 331 -14.23 -10.55 -7.47
N TYR A 332 -13.12 -10.30 -8.17
CA TYR A 332 -12.26 -9.16 -7.90
C TYR A 332 -13.00 -7.81 -8.04
N ALA A 333 -12.89 -6.97 -7.00
CA ALA A 333 -13.48 -5.63 -6.92
C ALA A 333 -15.01 -5.55 -7.10
N MET A 334 -15.69 -6.70 -7.04
CA MET A 334 -17.15 -6.82 -7.00
C MET A 334 -17.58 -7.22 -5.60
N ASN A 335 -18.72 -6.69 -5.16
CA ASN A 335 -19.21 -6.86 -3.81
C ASN A 335 -20.66 -7.30 -3.77
N THR A 336 -20.99 -8.15 -2.79
CA THR A 336 -22.41 -8.39 -2.45
C THR A 336 -22.93 -7.28 -1.54
N ALA A 337 -24.26 -7.17 -1.42
CA ALA A 337 -24.89 -6.23 -0.50
C ALA A 337 -24.48 -6.53 0.97
N GLU A 338 -24.31 -7.81 1.31
CA GLU A 338 -23.88 -8.25 2.64
C GLU A 338 -22.43 -7.85 2.93
N GLU A 339 -21.52 -7.95 1.96
CA GLU A 339 -20.13 -7.51 2.12
C GLU A 339 -20.04 -6.00 2.34
N LEU A 340 -20.81 -5.21 1.59
CA LEU A 340 -20.86 -3.74 1.76
C LEU A 340 -21.47 -3.35 3.11
N LYS A 341 -22.58 -3.99 3.49
CA LYS A 341 -23.20 -3.80 4.80
C LYS A 341 -22.24 -4.17 5.93
N PHE A 342 -21.52 -5.27 5.78
CA PHE A 342 -20.51 -5.70 6.75
C PHE A 342 -19.41 -4.66 6.93
N VAL A 343 -18.84 -4.14 5.85
CA VAL A 343 -17.81 -3.09 5.91
C VAL A 343 -18.33 -1.86 6.66
N LYS A 344 -19.56 -1.43 6.37
CA LYS A 344 -20.20 -0.31 7.07
C LYS A 344 -20.42 -0.60 8.57
N ASP A 345 -20.85 -1.82 8.91
CA ASP A 345 -21.13 -2.19 10.30
C ASP A 345 -19.85 -2.33 11.14
N ILE A 346 -18.77 -2.90 10.57
CA ILE A 346 -17.46 -2.95 11.23
C ILE A 346 -16.89 -1.55 11.44
N ALA A 347 -17.01 -0.67 10.45
CA ALA A 347 -16.58 0.73 10.59
C ALA A 347 -17.34 1.43 11.72
N ALA A 348 -18.67 1.29 11.76
CA ALA A 348 -19.50 1.88 12.80
C ALA A 348 -19.20 1.33 14.20
N ALA A 349 -18.90 0.03 14.32
CA ALA A 349 -18.63 -0.62 15.60
C ALA A 349 -17.22 -0.35 16.15
N THR A 350 -16.23 -0.16 15.27
CA THR A 350 -14.81 -0.19 15.68
C THR A 350 -14.02 1.08 15.34
N GLY A 351 -14.56 1.97 14.50
CA GLY A 351 -13.86 3.12 13.97
C GLY A 351 -12.78 2.78 12.91
N ILE A 352 -12.58 1.50 12.59
CA ILE A 352 -11.66 1.06 11.53
C ILE A 352 -12.44 0.86 10.23
N VAL A 353 -12.09 1.66 9.22
CA VAL A 353 -12.69 1.59 7.89
C VAL A 353 -11.87 0.63 7.00
N LEU A 354 -12.50 -0.47 6.59
CA LEU A 354 -11.89 -1.43 5.68
C LEU A 354 -12.35 -1.15 4.24
N ASP A 355 -11.47 -1.37 3.27
CA ASP A 355 -11.87 -1.34 1.87
C ASP A 355 -12.65 -2.63 1.52
N PRO A 356 -13.68 -2.58 0.66
CA PRO A 356 -14.50 -3.74 0.35
C PRO A 356 -13.84 -4.68 -0.67
N VAL A 357 -12.69 -4.32 -1.24
CA VAL A 357 -12.01 -5.14 -2.24
C VAL A 357 -11.03 -6.12 -1.59
N TYR A 358 -10.31 -5.70 -0.55
CA TYR A 358 -9.27 -6.49 0.11
C TYR A 358 -9.57 -6.72 1.58
N SER A 359 -9.30 -5.72 2.43
CA SER A 359 -9.27 -5.89 3.89
C SER A 359 -10.65 -6.27 4.43
N GLY A 360 -11.72 -5.70 3.86
CA GLY A 360 -13.11 -6.01 4.20
C GLY A 360 -13.46 -7.48 3.93
N LYS A 361 -13.07 -8.02 2.77
CA LYS A 361 -13.31 -9.43 2.42
C LYS A 361 -12.53 -10.39 3.32
N ALA A 362 -11.29 -10.04 3.66
CA ALA A 362 -10.49 -10.86 4.57
C ALA A 362 -11.09 -10.93 5.98
N VAL A 363 -11.53 -9.80 6.54
CA VAL A 363 -12.15 -9.78 7.88
C VAL A 363 -13.53 -10.41 7.85
N TYR A 364 -14.30 -10.21 6.77
CA TYR A 364 -15.58 -10.89 6.56
C TYR A 364 -15.40 -12.42 6.55
N GLY A 365 -14.42 -12.91 5.78
CA GLY A 365 -14.05 -14.32 5.74
C GLY A 365 -13.57 -14.86 7.09
N LEU A 366 -12.74 -14.08 7.82
CA LEU A 366 -12.26 -14.44 9.15
C LEU A 366 -13.41 -14.62 10.14
N LEU A 367 -14.33 -13.65 10.22
CA LEU A 367 -15.45 -13.73 11.15
C LEU A 367 -16.45 -14.83 10.78
N LYS A 368 -16.64 -15.13 9.49
CA LYS A 368 -17.40 -16.31 9.07
C LYS A 368 -16.73 -17.62 9.48
N ASP A 369 -15.41 -17.72 9.33
CA ASP A 369 -14.65 -18.90 9.77
C ASP A 369 -14.71 -19.08 11.29
N MET A 370 -14.63 -17.98 12.05
CA MET A 370 -14.76 -17.97 13.51
C MET A 370 -16.17 -18.39 13.95
N ALA A 371 -17.21 -17.90 13.29
CA ALA A 371 -18.59 -18.27 13.59
C ALA A 371 -18.89 -19.73 13.26
N ALA A 372 -18.35 -20.25 12.14
CA ALA A 372 -18.54 -21.63 11.73
C ALA A 372 -17.71 -22.62 12.57
N ASN A 373 -16.54 -22.20 13.08
CA ASN A 373 -15.59 -23.05 13.79
C ASN A 373 -15.14 -22.43 15.13
N PRO A 374 -16.03 -22.13 16.09
CA PRO A 374 -15.70 -21.36 17.28
C PRO A 374 -14.66 -22.05 18.19
N THR A 375 -14.66 -23.38 18.26
CA THR A 375 -13.70 -24.16 19.05
C THR A 375 -12.27 -24.05 18.52
N LYS A 376 -12.09 -23.89 17.19
CA LYS A 376 -10.78 -23.67 16.57
C LYS A 376 -10.14 -22.38 17.06
N TRP A 377 -10.95 -21.36 17.32
CA TRP A 377 -10.48 -20.01 17.61
C TRP A 377 -10.48 -19.65 19.10
N LYS A 378 -11.15 -20.44 19.95
CA LYS A 378 -11.24 -20.23 21.39
C LYS A 378 -9.86 -19.98 22.02
N GLY A 379 -9.74 -18.86 22.74
CA GLY A 379 -8.51 -18.48 23.46
C GLY A 379 -7.36 -17.98 22.59
N ARG A 380 -7.53 -17.86 21.26
CA ARG A 380 -6.43 -17.47 20.35
C ARG A 380 -6.27 -15.96 20.27
N ARG A 381 -5.02 -15.51 20.09
CA ARG A 381 -4.67 -14.13 19.78
C ARG A 381 -4.31 -13.99 18.31
N VAL A 382 -5.10 -13.24 17.57
CA VAL A 382 -4.98 -13.08 16.11
C VAL A 382 -4.47 -11.68 15.78
N LEU A 383 -3.40 -11.58 14.99
CA LEU A 383 -2.91 -10.32 14.43
C LEU A 383 -3.42 -10.15 13.00
N PHE A 384 -4.36 -9.23 12.79
CA PHE A 384 -4.82 -8.83 11.46
C PHE A 384 -3.90 -7.77 10.85
N ILE A 385 -3.37 -8.01 9.65
CA ILE A 385 -2.56 -7.04 8.90
C ILE A 385 -3.48 -6.18 8.04
N HIS A 386 -3.74 -4.95 8.49
CA HIS A 386 -4.54 -4.00 7.70
C HIS A 386 -3.69 -3.37 6.61
N THR A 387 -3.90 -3.83 5.38
CA THR A 387 -3.04 -3.48 4.23
C THR A 387 -3.36 -2.14 3.55
N GLY A 388 -4.31 -1.36 4.09
CA GLY A 388 -4.79 -0.12 3.47
C GLY A 388 -5.98 -0.33 2.54
N GLY A 389 -6.08 0.51 1.50
CA GLY A 389 -7.13 0.46 0.48
C GLY A 389 -8.17 1.58 0.53
N LEU A 390 -8.07 2.49 1.50
CA LEU A 390 -9.09 3.51 1.77
C LEU A 390 -9.47 4.36 0.55
N LEU A 391 -8.52 4.78 -0.28
CA LEU A 391 -8.84 5.60 -1.46
C LEU A 391 -9.67 4.83 -2.50
N GLY A 392 -9.46 3.51 -2.62
CA GLY A 392 -10.26 2.67 -3.50
C GLY A 392 -11.71 2.52 -3.03
N LEU A 393 -12.02 2.77 -1.75
CA LEU A 393 -13.38 2.76 -1.21
C LEU A 393 -14.28 3.79 -1.89
N TYR A 394 -13.73 4.94 -2.32
CA TYR A 394 -14.52 6.03 -2.91
C TYR A 394 -15.18 5.64 -4.24
N ASP A 395 -14.64 4.64 -4.94
CA ASP A 395 -15.28 4.02 -6.12
C ASP A 395 -16.61 3.32 -5.78
N LYS A 396 -16.84 3.01 -4.50
CA LYS A 396 -18.05 2.35 -3.99
C LYS A 396 -19.02 3.31 -3.30
N ALA A 397 -18.78 4.63 -3.35
CA ALA A 397 -19.60 5.62 -2.66
C ALA A 397 -21.09 5.49 -3.01
N ASP A 398 -21.44 5.38 -4.29
CA ASP A 398 -22.83 5.23 -4.73
C ASP A 398 -23.49 3.95 -4.18
N GLN A 399 -22.74 2.84 -4.15
CA GLN A 399 -23.22 1.56 -3.63
C GLN A 399 -23.40 1.59 -2.10
N LEU A 400 -22.61 2.42 -1.40
CA LEU A 400 -22.68 2.62 0.04
C LEU A 400 -23.68 3.70 0.45
N SER A 401 -24.17 4.52 -0.48
CA SER A 401 -25.03 5.67 -0.18
C SER A 401 -26.30 5.26 0.59
N SER A 402 -26.90 4.12 0.26
CA SER A 402 -28.09 3.61 0.96
C SER A 402 -27.78 3.08 2.37
N LEU A 403 -26.54 2.71 2.65
CA LEU A 403 -26.09 2.14 3.93
C LEU A 403 -25.52 3.19 4.91
N ALA A 404 -25.00 4.30 4.38
CA ALA A 404 -24.30 5.34 5.14
C ALA A 404 -24.95 6.73 5.04
N GLY A 405 -26.14 6.84 4.45
CA GLY A 405 -26.81 8.10 4.16
C GLY A 405 -27.53 8.78 5.33
N SER A 406 -27.35 8.33 6.58
CA SER A 406 -28.01 8.94 7.73
C SER A 406 -27.38 10.28 8.09
N TRP A 407 -28.05 11.37 7.74
CA TRP A 407 -27.74 12.72 8.18
C TRP A 407 -29.04 13.49 8.45
N ARG A 408 -28.95 14.56 9.23
CA ARG A 408 -30.07 15.50 9.42
C ARG A 408 -29.52 16.92 9.37
N ARG A 409 -30.27 17.82 8.75
CA ARG A 409 -30.05 19.25 8.97
C ARG A 409 -30.32 19.50 10.46
N MET A 410 -29.39 20.18 11.13
CA MET A 410 -29.66 20.67 12.48
C MET A 410 -30.72 21.76 12.37
N ASP A 411 -31.81 21.61 13.11
CA ASP A 411 -32.80 22.67 13.26
C ASP A 411 -32.16 23.78 14.09
N LEU A 412 -31.98 24.94 13.45
CA LEU A 412 -31.40 26.12 14.07
C LEU A 412 -32.47 27.20 14.12
N GLU A 413 -32.66 27.82 15.28
CA GLU A 413 -33.43 29.06 15.36
C GLU A 413 -32.57 30.21 14.84
N ASP A 414 -33.05 30.95 13.84
CA ASP A 414 -32.37 32.12 13.26
C ASP A 414 -32.11 33.24 14.29
N SER A 415 -32.70 33.13 15.48
CA SER A 415 -32.61 34.06 16.59
C SER A 415 -31.36 33.89 17.47
N ILE A 416 -30.59 32.80 17.36
CA ILE A 416 -29.43 32.55 18.22
C ILE A 416 -28.31 33.53 17.82
N PRO A 417 -28.07 34.60 18.59
CA PRO A 417 -27.09 35.60 18.21
C PRO A 417 -25.70 35.06 18.51
N ARG A 418 -24.79 35.23 17.55
CA ARG A 418 -23.38 34.97 17.76
C ARG A 418 -22.87 35.96 18.81
N LYS A 419 -22.47 35.48 20.00
CA LYS A 419 -21.71 36.31 20.95
C LYS A 419 -20.39 36.72 20.30
N ASP A 420 -20.27 38.01 20.09
CA ASP A 420 -19.19 38.76 19.48
C ASP A 420 -17.86 38.59 20.24
N GLY A 421 -16.78 38.29 19.51
CA GLY A 421 -15.40 38.35 20.01
C GLY A 421 -14.47 37.19 19.65
N THR A 422 -14.96 35.96 19.48
CA THR A 422 -14.09 34.80 19.16
C THR A 422 -14.68 33.93 18.07
N GLY A 423 -14.10 34.03 16.88
CA GLY A 423 -14.24 33.03 15.82
C GLY A 423 -13.89 33.65 14.48
N LYS A 424 -12.75 33.26 13.93
CA LYS A 424 -12.40 33.57 12.55
C LYS A 424 -13.49 33.06 11.61
N MET A 425 -13.67 33.76 10.49
CA MET A 425 -14.38 33.29 9.31
C MET A 425 -13.89 31.88 8.95
N PHE A 426 -14.84 30.98 8.74
CA PHE A 426 -14.82 30.11 7.58
C PHE A 426 -16.08 30.41 6.78
#